data_AF-A0A2G9P593-F1
#
_entry.id   AF-A0A2G9P593-F1
#
_cell.length_a   1.000
_cell.length_b   1.000
_cell.length_c   1.000
_cell.angle_alpha   90.00
_cell.angle_beta   90.00
_cell.angle_gamma   90.00
#
_symmetry.space_group_name_H-M   'P 1'
#
loop_
_entity.id
_entity.type
_entity.pdbx_description
1 polymer ?
#
loop_
_entity_poly.entity_id
_entity_poly.type
_entity_poly.pdbx_seq_one_letter_code
_entity_poly.pdbx_strand_id
1 'polypeptide(L)'
;MSKEKQSEKEKKAEEKEKIDLDEQAEDLVKESDTAIPEDIDDNDADSLNLPFPRATIVNMLRTHLDKGKQIKGQVKVEMNLWLGKMVERIAKKMNSHPYTYVDGSMFWDAIESYENVSEIELEKERLIKEMETIKIACDVLISEVDRKFVLRKTFVNKYTEKIPKK
;
A
#
# COMPACT_ATOMS: atom_id res chain seq x y z
N MET A 1 34.02 8.07 -23.32
CA MET A 1 33.10 6.92 -23.48
C MET A 1 32.59 6.33 -22.15
N SER A 2 32.47 7.11 -21.07
CA SER A 2 32.27 6.52 -19.72
C SER A 2 31.06 7.02 -18.93
N LYS A 3 30.28 8.00 -19.41
CA LYS A 3 29.08 8.48 -18.70
C LYS A 3 27.75 7.94 -19.26
N GLU A 4 27.71 7.63 -20.55
CA GLU A 4 26.50 7.12 -21.22
C GLU A 4 26.20 5.66 -20.86
N LYS A 5 27.24 4.85 -20.62
CA LYS A 5 27.09 3.45 -20.18
C LYS A 5 26.66 3.28 -18.71
N GLN A 6 26.74 4.34 -17.90
CA GLN A 6 26.33 4.30 -16.49
C GLN A 6 24.83 4.56 -16.33
N SER A 7 24.25 5.50 -17.09
CA SER A 7 22.80 5.78 -17.01
C SER A 7 21.93 4.66 -17.62
N GLU A 8 22.45 3.93 -18.60
CA GLU A 8 21.76 2.79 -19.22
C GLU A 8 21.69 1.57 -18.29
N LYS A 9 22.64 1.45 -17.36
CA LYS A 9 22.73 0.34 -16.40
C LYS A 9 21.81 0.53 -15.21
N GLU A 10 21.63 1.78 -14.77
CA GLU A 10 20.69 2.16 -13.70
C GLU A 10 19.23 2.03 -14.15
N LYS A 11 18.91 2.46 -15.39
CA LYS A 11 17.56 2.30 -15.94
C LYS A 11 17.13 0.84 -16.09
N LYS A 12 18.06 -0.05 -16.47
CA LYS A 12 17.79 -1.50 -16.54
C LYS A 12 17.65 -2.18 -15.18
N ALA A 13 18.16 -1.57 -14.11
CA ALA A 13 18.00 -2.09 -12.75
C ALA A 13 16.62 -1.69 -12.19
N GLU A 14 16.22 -0.42 -12.35
CA GLU A 14 14.87 0.05 -11.96
C GLU A 14 13.75 -0.62 -12.76
N GLU A 15 13.97 -0.91 -14.04
CA GLU A 15 12.98 -1.60 -14.88
C GLU A 15 12.82 -3.07 -14.46
N LYS A 16 13.89 -3.75 -14.07
CA LYS A 16 13.81 -5.12 -13.52
C LYS A 16 13.12 -5.17 -12.16
N GLU A 17 13.42 -4.23 -11.28
CA GLU A 17 12.81 -4.16 -9.95
C GLU A 17 11.30 -3.88 -10.03
N LYS A 18 10.86 -3.10 -11.03
CA LYS A 18 9.42 -2.88 -11.31
C LYS A 18 8.72 -4.12 -11.87
N ILE A 19 9.40 -4.92 -12.69
CA ILE A 19 8.84 -6.16 -13.25
C ILE A 19 8.65 -7.22 -12.15
N ASP A 20 9.58 -7.34 -11.20
CA ASP A 20 9.47 -8.27 -10.06
C ASP A 20 8.33 -7.90 -9.08
N LEU A 21 7.98 -6.61 -8.98
CA LEU A 21 6.86 -6.13 -8.16
C LEU A 21 5.49 -6.39 -8.80
N ASP A 22 5.38 -6.26 -10.12
CA ASP A 22 4.13 -6.55 -10.85
C ASP A 22 3.86 -8.07 -10.92
N GLU A 23 4.89 -8.90 -11.06
CA GLU A 23 4.73 -10.36 -11.08
C GLU A 23 4.28 -10.92 -9.71
N GLN A 24 4.72 -10.30 -8.61
CA GLN A 24 4.22 -10.61 -7.26
C GLN A 24 2.78 -10.14 -7.02
N ALA A 25 2.32 -9.10 -7.74
CA ALA A 25 0.95 -8.61 -7.66
C ALA A 25 -0.03 -9.47 -8.48
N GLU A 26 0.40 -10.02 -9.61
CA GLU A 26 -0.46 -10.86 -10.47
C GLU A 26 -0.76 -12.24 -9.88
N ASP A 27 0.14 -12.80 -9.07
CA ASP A 27 -0.08 -14.10 -8.40
C ASP A 27 -1.06 -13.99 -7.21
N LEU A 28 -1.33 -12.77 -6.71
CA LEU A 28 -2.26 -12.51 -5.61
C LEU A 28 -3.75 -12.58 -6.00
N VAL A 29 -4.09 -12.50 -7.30
CA VAL A 29 -5.48 -12.37 -7.75
C VAL A 29 -6.13 -13.71 -8.13
N LYS A 30 -5.36 -14.78 -8.33
CA LYS A 30 -5.89 -16.03 -8.91
C LYS A 30 -6.48 -17.04 -7.92
N GLU A 31 -6.31 -16.89 -6.60
CA GLU A 31 -6.76 -17.90 -5.61
C GLU A 31 -7.93 -17.45 -4.70
N SER A 32 -8.62 -16.35 -5.01
CA SER A 32 -9.80 -15.92 -4.25
C SER A 32 -11.13 -16.48 -4.77
N ASP A 33 -11.14 -17.21 -5.89
CA ASP A 33 -12.37 -17.62 -6.58
C ASP A 33 -13.00 -18.92 -6.03
N THR A 34 -12.97 -19.10 -4.71
CA THR A 34 -13.90 -20.04 -4.07
C THR A 34 -15.20 -19.27 -3.83
N ALA A 35 -16.14 -19.35 -4.76
CA ALA A 35 -17.49 -18.82 -4.60
C ALA A 35 -18.15 -19.50 -3.39
N ILE A 36 -18.12 -18.84 -2.24
CA ILE A 36 -18.81 -19.25 -1.02
C ILE A 36 -20.28 -18.87 -1.21
N PRO A 37 -21.24 -19.82 -1.17
CA PRO A 37 -22.67 -19.50 -1.28
C PRO A 37 -23.10 -18.45 -0.23
N GLU A 38 -23.92 -17.48 -0.64
CA GLU A 38 -24.42 -16.41 0.24
C GLU A 38 -25.26 -16.93 1.42
N ASP A 39 -25.76 -18.17 1.32
CA ASP A 39 -26.61 -18.84 2.31
C ASP A 39 -26.01 -20.18 2.78
N ILE A 40 -24.82 -20.16 3.40
CA ILE A 40 -24.34 -21.33 4.15
C ILE A 40 -25.09 -21.41 5.49
N ASP A 41 -25.96 -22.41 5.63
CA ASP A 41 -26.58 -22.75 6.91
C ASP A 41 -25.51 -23.26 7.90
N ASP A 42 -25.76 -23.08 9.20
CA ASP A 42 -24.82 -23.51 10.25
C ASP A 42 -24.51 -25.02 10.17
N ASN A 43 -25.36 -25.85 9.53
CA ASN A 43 -25.14 -27.28 9.27
C ASN A 43 -24.17 -27.57 8.11
N ASP A 44 -24.19 -26.79 7.04
CA ASP A 44 -23.29 -27.00 5.89
C ASP A 44 -21.86 -26.54 6.20
N ALA A 45 -21.71 -25.61 7.15
CA ALA A 45 -20.42 -25.09 7.58
C ALA A 45 -19.52 -26.12 8.29
N ASP A 46 -20.09 -27.14 8.94
CA ASP A 46 -19.31 -28.18 9.64
C ASP A 46 -18.68 -29.20 8.67
N SER A 47 -19.13 -29.22 7.40
CA SER A 47 -18.54 -30.04 6.34
C SER A 47 -17.28 -29.41 5.72
N LEU A 48 -17.04 -28.12 5.98
CA LEU A 48 -15.86 -27.40 5.53
C LEU A 48 -14.69 -27.73 6.46
N ASN A 49 -13.58 -28.23 5.88
CA ASN A 49 -12.35 -28.51 6.61
C ASN A 49 -11.66 -27.20 7.04
N LEU A 50 -12.19 -26.63 8.11
CA LEU A 50 -11.84 -25.33 8.65
C LEU A 50 -10.53 -25.42 9.47
N PRO A 51 -9.59 -24.46 9.30
CA PRO A 51 -8.28 -24.53 9.95
C PRO A 51 -8.32 -24.29 11.47
N PHE A 52 -9.30 -23.51 11.96
CA PHE A 52 -9.44 -23.22 13.39
C PHE A 52 -10.82 -23.57 13.95
N PRO A 53 -10.94 -23.78 15.28
CA PRO A 53 -12.22 -23.96 15.95
C PRO A 53 -13.11 -22.71 15.86
N ARG A 54 -14.30 -22.88 15.28
CA ARG A 54 -15.26 -21.79 15.04
C ARG A 54 -15.69 -21.05 16.31
N ALA A 55 -15.89 -21.78 17.41
CA ALA A 55 -16.33 -21.21 18.68
C ALA A 55 -15.35 -20.17 19.23
N THR A 56 -14.04 -20.41 19.10
CA THR A 56 -12.99 -19.50 19.58
C THR A 56 -13.03 -18.17 18.82
N ILE A 57 -13.18 -18.23 17.49
CA ILE A 57 -13.29 -17.04 16.64
C ILE A 57 -14.56 -16.26 16.99
N VAL A 58 -15.71 -16.92 17.10
CA VAL A 58 -16.99 -16.26 17.44
C VAL A 58 -16.94 -15.59 18.81
N ASN A 59 -16.29 -16.22 19.79
CA ASN A 59 -16.13 -15.63 21.13
C ASN A 59 -15.24 -14.38 21.08
N MET A 60 -14.13 -14.41 20.34
CA MET A 60 -13.28 -13.22 20.16
C MET A 60 -14.03 -12.09 19.45
N LEU A 61 -14.78 -12.40 18.38
CA LEU A 61 -15.60 -11.41 17.68
C LEU A 61 -16.65 -10.77 18.61
N ARG A 62 -17.30 -11.56 19.46
CA ARG A 62 -18.31 -11.06 20.41
C ARG A 62 -17.73 -10.14 21.49
N THR A 63 -16.46 -10.27 21.83
CA THR A 63 -15.80 -9.37 22.79
C THR A 63 -15.64 -7.96 22.23
N HIS A 64 -15.45 -7.82 20.92
CA HIS A 64 -15.21 -6.54 20.26
C HIS A 64 -16.43 -5.95 19.54
N LEU A 65 -17.51 -6.73 19.38
CA LEU A 65 -18.77 -6.28 18.77
C LEU A 65 -19.80 -5.86 19.83
N ASP A 66 -20.71 -4.97 19.44
CA ASP A 66 -21.80 -4.53 20.31
C ASP A 66 -22.73 -5.70 20.71
N LYS A 67 -23.15 -5.68 21.98
CA LYS A 67 -24.08 -6.66 22.56
C LYS A 67 -25.43 -6.58 21.86
N GLY A 68 -25.68 -7.45 20.90
CA GLY A 68 -26.92 -7.52 20.12
C GLY A 68 -26.71 -7.70 18.62
N LYS A 69 -25.48 -7.51 18.11
CA LYS A 69 -25.17 -7.78 16.70
C LYS A 69 -25.12 -9.29 16.44
N GLN A 70 -25.89 -9.74 15.44
CA GLN A 70 -25.87 -11.12 14.96
C GLN A 70 -24.76 -11.31 13.92
N ILE A 71 -23.96 -12.36 14.05
CA ILE A 71 -22.90 -12.71 13.11
C ILE A 71 -23.43 -13.79 12.17
N LYS A 72 -23.52 -13.48 10.87
CA LYS A 72 -23.95 -14.43 9.83
C LYS A 72 -22.97 -15.60 9.70
N GLY A 73 -23.46 -16.76 9.28
CA GLY A 73 -22.67 -17.99 9.08
C GLY A 73 -21.48 -17.76 8.14
N GLN A 74 -21.70 -17.09 7.01
CA GLN A 74 -20.68 -16.72 6.03
C GLN A 74 -19.50 -15.98 6.67
N VAL A 75 -19.76 -14.96 7.49
CA VAL A 75 -18.69 -14.17 8.15
C VAL A 75 -17.85 -15.04 9.07
N LYS A 76 -18.47 -16.02 9.76
CA LYS A 76 -17.74 -16.95 10.63
C LYS A 76 -16.79 -17.85 9.81
N VAL A 77 -17.25 -18.32 8.65
CA VAL A 77 -16.47 -19.19 7.74
C VAL A 77 -15.34 -18.41 7.08
N GLU A 78 -15.65 -17.26 6.52
CA GLU A 78 -14.69 -16.40 5.81
C GLU A 78 -13.60 -15.89 6.76
N MET A 79 -13.97 -15.45 7.96
CA MET A 79 -12.99 -15.06 8.99
C MET A 79 -12.03 -16.21 9.31
N ASN A 80 -12.54 -17.45 9.38
CA ASN A 80 -11.70 -18.61 9.66
C ASN A 80 -10.70 -18.90 8.53
N LEU A 81 -11.18 -18.90 7.29
CA LEU A 81 -10.31 -19.06 6.12
C LEU A 81 -9.27 -17.94 6.03
N TRP A 82 -9.68 -16.70 6.29
CA TRP A 82 -8.79 -15.54 6.25
C TRP A 82 -7.67 -15.64 7.29
N LEU A 83 -8.00 -16.05 8.53
CA LEU A 83 -7.00 -16.31 9.57
C LEU A 83 -6.03 -17.42 9.14
N GLY A 84 -6.52 -18.47 8.47
CA GLY A 84 -5.69 -19.54 7.92
C GLY A 84 -4.69 -19.00 6.89
N LYS A 85 -5.17 -18.22 5.92
CA LYS A 85 -4.33 -17.54 4.91
C LYS A 85 -3.35 -16.54 5.55
N MET A 86 -3.70 -15.93 6.67
CA MET A 86 -2.80 -15.03 7.41
C MET A 86 -1.64 -15.81 8.02
N VAL A 87 -1.93 -16.91 8.72
CA VAL A 87 -0.89 -17.78 9.30
C VAL A 87 0.02 -18.35 8.21
N GLU A 88 -0.53 -18.75 7.06
CA GLU A 88 0.26 -19.21 5.92
C GLU A 88 1.23 -18.13 5.41
N ARG A 89 0.78 -16.87 5.29
CA ARG A 89 1.63 -15.74 4.89
C ARG A 89 2.75 -15.48 5.89
N ILE A 90 2.43 -15.45 7.18
CA ILE A 90 3.43 -15.29 8.25
C ILE A 90 4.43 -16.45 8.23
N ALA A 91 3.95 -17.69 8.05
CA ALA A 91 4.80 -18.87 7.95
C ALA A 91 5.75 -18.82 6.75
N LYS A 92 5.27 -18.40 5.57
CA LYS A 92 6.12 -18.19 4.37
C LYS A 92 7.20 -17.14 4.64
N LYS A 93 6.84 -16.04 5.30
CA LYS A 93 7.80 -14.97 5.68
C LYS A 93 8.83 -15.48 6.69
N MET A 94 8.42 -16.21 7.72
CA MET A 94 9.34 -16.83 8.68
C MET A 94 10.28 -17.85 8.02
N ASN A 95 9.79 -18.61 7.03
CA ASN A 95 10.60 -19.58 6.28
C ASN A 95 11.59 -18.93 5.29
N SER A 96 11.49 -17.63 5.04
CA SER A 96 12.48 -16.92 4.20
C SER A 96 13.86 -16.82 4.87
N HIS A 97 13.92 -16.99 6.20
CA HIS A 97 15.17 -16.97 6.93
C HIS A 97 15.94 -18.29 6.73
N PRO A 98 17.25 -18.26 6.47
CA PRO A 98 18.06 -19.43 6.11
C PRO A 98 18.40 -20.35 7.30
N TYR A 99 17.67 -20.24 8.41
CA TYR A 99 17.94 -20.97 9.65
C TYR A 99 16.99 -22.16 9.80
N THR A 100 17.47 -23.24 10.41
CA THR A 100 16.68 -24.47 10.62
C THR A 100 15.64 -24.34 11.72
N TYR A 101 15.76 -23.34 12.58
CA TYR A 101 14.83 -23.05 13.66
C TYR A 101 14.21 -21.67 13.45
N VAL A 102 12.93 -21.55 13.79
CA VAL A 102 12.20 -20.28 13.79
C VAL A 102 12.26 -19.70 15.19
N ASP A 103 12.99 -18.59 15.34
CA ASP A 103 13.13 -17.88 16.61
C ASP A 103 12.02 -16.82 16.79
N GLY A 104 11.81 -16.41 18.03
CA GLY A 104 10.87 -15.33 18.35
C GLY A 104 11.17 -14.02 17.63
N SER A 105 12.44 -13.71 17.35
CA SER A 105 12.82 -12.53 16.54
C SER A 105 12.23 -12.61 15.13
N MET A 106 12.26 -13.79 14.49
CA MET A 106 11.75 -13.98 13.13
C MET A 106 10.22 -13.84 13.08
N PHE A 107 9.54 -14.19 14.17
CA PHE A 107 8.10 -14.00 14.31
C PHE A 107 7.72 -12.52 14.46
N TRP A 108 8.46 -11.76 15.28
CA TRP A 108 8.26 -10.32 15.43
C TRP A 108 8.49 -9.59 14.10
N ASP A 109 9.58 -9.90 13.41
CA ASP A 109 9.88 -9.36 12.08
C ASP A 109 8.77 -9.72 11.06
N ALA A 110 8.20 -10.93 11.18
CA ALA A 110 7.11 -11.36 10.31
C ALA A 110 5.79 -10.61 10.57
N ILE A 111 5.49 -10.27 11.82
CA ILE A 111 4.26 -9.58 12.24
C ILE A 111 4.34 -8.07 12.12
N GLU A 112 5.53 -7.48 12.18
CA GLU A 112 5.74 -6.02 12.13
C GLU A 112 4.99 -5.36 10.97
N SER A 113 4.95 -6.01 9.80
CA SER A 113 4.24 -5.53 8.62
C SER A 113 2.71 -5.41 8.79
N TYR A 114 2.13 -6.12 9.76
CA TYR A 114 0.69 -6.12 10.05
C TYR A 114 0.33 -5.24 11.25
N GLU A 115 1.23 -5.11 12.23
CA GLU A 115 1.02 -4.26 13.41
C GLU A 115 1.20 -2.77 13.06
N ASN A 116 2.18 -2.45 12.23
CA ASN A 116 2.50 -1.07 11.89
C ASN A 116 1.64 -0.48 10.76
N VAL A 117 0.63 -1.20 10.24
CA VAL A 117 -0.19 -0.73 9.10
C VAL A 117 -0.86 0.61 9.40
N SER A 118 -1.45 0.76 10.59
CA SER A 118 -2.09 2.01 11.00
C SER A 118 -1.09 3.16 11.14
N GLU A 119 0.14 2.88 11.56
CA GLU A 119 1.20 3.89 11.66
C GLU A 119 1.68 4.33 10.27
N ILE A 120 1.80 3.37 9.34
CA ILE A 120 2.14 3.64 7.93
C ILE A 120 1.05 4.50 7.28
N GLU A 121 -0.22 4.24 7.55
CA GLU A 121 -1.33 5.04 7.04
C GLU A 121 -1.31 6.47 7.57
N LEU A 122 -1.02 6.65 8.87
CA LEU A 122 -0.89 7.97 9.47
C LEU A 122 0.31 8.74 8.91
N GLU A 123 1.45 8.09 8.74
CA GLU A 123 2.64 8.71 8.15
C GLU A 123 2.42 9.04 6.68
N LYS A 124 1.69 8.21 5.94
CA LYS A 124 1.26 8.50 4.57
C LYS A 124 0.41 9.78 4.51
N GLU A 125 -0.58 9.94 5.40
CA GLU A 125 -1.37 11.18 5.46
C GLU A 125 -0.51 12.40 5.78
N ARG A 126 0.45 12.25 6.68
CA ARG A 126 1.39 13.32 7.03
C ARG A 126 2.23 13.72 5.82
N LEU A 127 2.82 12.77 5.09
CA LEU A 127 3.61 13.05 3.89
C LEU A 127 2.79 13.75 2.80
N ILE A 128 1.54 13.37 2.62
CA ILE A 128 0.63 14.04 1.68
C ILE A 128 0.45 15.52 2.06
N LYS A 129 0.19 15.82 3.34
CA LYS A 129 0.06 17.21 3.83
C LYS A 129 1.34 18.03 3.65
N GLU A 130 2.50 17.42 3.91
CA GLU A 130 3.80 18.07 3.69
C GLU A 130 4.01 18.36 2.19
N MET A 131 3.69 17.42 1.30
CA MET A 131 3.76 17.61 -0.15
C MET A 131 2.82 18.72 -0.65
N GLU A 132 1.59 18.78 -0.15
CA GLU A 132 0.63 19.85 -0.48
C GLU A 132 1.17 21.23 -0.06
N THR A 133 1.81 21.30 1.10
CA THR A 133 2.43 22.54 1.60
C THR A 133 3.57 23.00 0.68
N ILE A 134 4.43 22.07 0.24
CA ILE A 134 5.51 22.37 -0.71
C ILE A 134 4.95 22.84 -2.05
N LYS A 135 3.89 22.19 -2.55
CA LYS A 135 3.22 22.60 -3.79
C LYS A 135 2.71 24.04 -3.71
N ILE A 136 2.03 24.40 -2.63
CA ILE A 136 1.55 25.78 -2.40
C ILE A 136 2.73 26.76 -2.39
N ALA A 137 3.83 26.40 -1.73
CA ALA A 137 5.04 27.24 -1.74
C ALA A 137 5.61 27.42 -3.16
N CYS A 138 5.64 26.37 -3.99
CA CYS A 138 6.02 26.47 -5.40
C CYS A 138 5.08 27.38 -6.19
N ASP A 139 3.76 27.27 -6.00
CA ASP A 139 2.77 28.10 -6.69
C ASP A 139 2.91 29.59 -6.34
N VAL A 140 3.26 29.90 -5.09
CA VAL A 140 3.59 31.28 -4.66
C VAL A 140 4.85 31.78 -5.37
N LEU A 141 5.90 30.96 -5.45
CA LEU A 141 7.13 31.32 -6.16
C LEU A 141 6.90 31.55 -7.65
N ILE A 142 6.09 30.72 -8.30
CA ILE A 142 5.69 30.90 -9.70
C ILE A 142 4.99 32.26 -9.88
N SER A 143 4.02 32.56 -9.02
CA SER A 143 3.29 33.82 -9.04
C SER A 143 4.20 35.04 -8.86
N GLU A 144 5.23 34.93 -8.00
CA GLU A 144 6.22 35.99 -7.84
C GLU A 144 7.10 36.20 -9.06
N VAL A 145 7.53 35.11 -9.71
CA VAL A 145 8.32 35.17 -10.94
C VAL A 145 7.51 35.85 -12.03
N ASP A 146 6.26 35.43 -12.24
CA ASP A 146 5.40 36.03 -13.24
C ASP A 146 5.19 37.52 -12.97
N ARG A 147 4.90 37.89 -11.72
CA ARG A 147 4.76 39.30 -11.33
C ARG A 147 6.03 40.12 -11.61
N LYS A 148 7.21 39.63 -11.21
CA LYS A 148 8.47 40.39 -11.30
C LYS A 148 9.07 40.42 -12.71
N PHE A 149 8.89 39.35 -13.49
CA PHE A 149 9.57 39.18 -14.78
C PHE A 149 8.66 39.43 -15.99
N VAL A 150 7.33 39.27 -15.89
CA VAL A 150 6.40 39.65 -16.98
C VAL A 150 6.25 41.17 -17.07
N LEU A 151 6.18 41.88 -15.93
CA LEU A 151 6.22 43.34 -15.90
C LEU A 151 7.51 43.89 -16.53
N ARG A 152 8.65 43.23 -16.32
CA ARG A 152 9.92 43.64 -16.93
C ARG A 152 9.89 43.59 -18.46
N LYS A 153 9.25 42.58 -19.06
CA LYS A 153 9.11 42.48 -20.53
C LYS A 153 8.22 43.59 -21.10
N THR A 154 7.13 43.95 -20.43
CA THR A 154 6.25 45.03 -20.90
C THR A 154 6.90 46.41 -20.78
N PHE A 155 7.69 46.66 -19.73
CA PHE A 155 8.47 47.89 -19.64
C PHE A 155 9.55 47.96 -20.74
N VAL A 156 10.33 46.91 -20.96
CA VAL A 156 11.39 46.90 -21.99
C VAL A 156 10.83 47.11 -23.40
N ASN A 157 9.73 46.43 -23.76
CA ASN A 157 9.11 46.60 -25.09
C ASN A 157 8.64 48.04 -25.36
N LYS A 158 8.13 48.74 -24.34
CA LYS A 158 7.64 50.11 -24.47
C LYS A 158 8.75 51.13 -24.79
N TYR A 159 10.00 50.82 -24.46
CA TYR A 159 11.16 51.66 -24.79
C TYR A 159 11.84 51.25 -26.10
N THR A 160 11.78 49.97 -26.51
CA THR A 160 12.35 49.52 -27.79
C THR A 160 11.53 49.95 -29.00
N GLU A 161 10.22 50.11 -28.87
CA GLU A 161 9.35 50.60 -29.95
C GLU A 161 9.52 52.10 -30.24
N LYS A 162 10.04 52.88 -29.28
CA LYS A 162 10.22 54.34 -29.41
C LYS A 162 11.57 54.76 -29.99
N ILE A 163 12.47 53.82 -30.26
CA ILE A 163 13.76 54.15 -30.88
C ILE A 163 13.55 54.07 -32.40
N PRO A 164 13.54 55.22 -33.13
CA PRO A 164 13.49 55.15 -34.59
C PRO A 164 14.72 54.41 -35.08
N LYS A 165 14.50 53.32 -35.82
CA LYS A 165 15.58 52.58 -36.50
C LYS A 165 16.24 53.54 -37.48
N LYS A 166 17.52 53.83 -37.23
CA LYS A 166 18.39 54.67 -38.06
C LYS A 166 18.72 53.98 -39.37
#